data_AF-A0AAQ2BRV5-F1
#
_entry.id   AF-A0AAQ2BRV5-F1
#
_cell.length_a   1.000
_cell.length_b   1.000
_cell.length_c   1.000
_cell.angle_alpha   90.00
_cell.angle_beta   90.00
_cell.angle_gamma   90.00
#
_symmetry.space_group_name_H-M   'P 1'
#
loop_
_entity.id
_entity.type
_entity.pdbx_description
1 polymer ?
#
loop_
_entity_poly.entity_id
_entity_poly.type
_entity_poly.pdbx_seq_one_letter_code
_entity_poly.pdbx_strand_id
1 'polypeptide(L)'
;MSPDRTASLSHFAFMPLPNFTMIAFTNAIEVLRMANYLSGQPLYRWSVISPEGGPVTASNGLTVDTGPAECVGQPDIVFVCGGVDVQRATTPAHLSTLRRFARAGIPLGSLCTGTYALAKSGLLAGYACAIHWENMSALKEEFPDTRFLKELFVIDRDRITCTGGVAPLDMMLNLIAARVGTARVTQIAEQFIVEHVRDTSAQQRMPLVARLGSANKSLFEVISLMENNIEEPLSREELARLANMSQRQLQRLFREHLGMTPTHYYLTLRLRRARELLLQTDMSIMHITMACGFQSACHFSKSYRDAFGVAPTRERRKQVAPLAQGAASAGPAFPAHVLHA
;
A
#
# COMPACT_ATOMS: atom_id res chain seq x y z
N MET A 1 -0.39 -8.01 20.45
CA MET A 1 -0.39 -9.47 20.65
C MET A 1 1.01 -9.92 21.07
N SER A 2 1.17 -10.91 21.96
CA SER A 2 2.49 -11.39 22.37
C SER A 2 3.16 -12.23 21.27
N PRO A 3 4.51 -12.27 21.21
CA PRO A 3 5.25 -13.13 20.27
C PRO A 3 4.84 -14.60 20.33
N ASP A 4 4.63 -15.14 21.54
CA ASP A 4 4.20 -16.53 21.73
C ASP A 4 2.84 -16.81 21.09
N ARG A 5 1.90 -15.88 21.23
CA ARG A 5 0.57 -16.01 20.62
C ARG A 5 0.62 -15.87 19.11
N THR A 6 1.50 -15.04 18.56
CA THR A 6 1.71 -14.98 17.09
C THR A 6 2.37 -16.26 16.59
N ALA A 7 3.28 -16.85 17.36
CA ALA A 7 3.96 -18.09 17.00
C ALA A 7 3.03 -19.30 16.97
N SER A 8 1.94 -19.28 17.74
CA SER A 8 0.94 -20.37 17.76
C SER A 8 -0.11 -20.30 16.65
N LEU A 9 -0.20 -19.18 15.89
CA LEU A 9 -1.21 -19.03 14.85
C LEU A 9 -0.97 -20.06 13.72
N SER A 10 -2.02 -20.77 13.33
CA SER A 10 -2.00 -21.82 12.31
C SER A 10 -3.20 -21.79 11.37
N HIS A 11 -4.39 -21.42 11.85
CA HIS A 11 -5.62 -21.33 11.06
C HIS A 11 -6.13 -19.90 10.98
N PHE A 12 -6.07 -19.34 9.76
CA PHE A 12 -6.53 -17.99 9.45
C PHE A 12 -7.87 -18.04 8.71
N ALA A 13 -8.91 -17.41 9.26
CA ALA A 13 -10.17 -17.24 8.53
C ALA A 13 -10.22 -15.85 7.90
N PHE A 14 -10.65 -15.77 6.64
CA PHE A 14 -10.86 -14.52 5.93
C PHE A 14 -12.34 -14.40 5.55
N MET A 15 -12.98 -13.32 6.00
CA MET A 15 -14.37 -13.02 5.72
C MET A 15 -14.47 -11.85 4.74
N PRO A 16 -14.46 -12.08 3.41
CA PRO A 16 -14.68 -11.03 2.43
C PRO A 16 -16.10 -10.47 2.52
N LEU A 17 -16.21 -9.14 2.51
CA LEU A 17 -17.47 -8.44 2.29
C LEU A 17 -17.73 -8.30 0.79
N PRO A 18 -18.98 -8.11 0.35
CA PRO A 18 -19.25 -7.69 -1.03
C PRO A 18 -18.39 -6.49 -1.44
N ASN A 19 -17.85 -6.50 -2.66
CA ASN A 19 -16.93 -5.48 -3.17
C ASN A 19 -15.62 -5.32 -2.37
N PHE A 20 -15.16 -6.38 -1.69
CA PHE A 20 -13.85 -6.36 -1.04
C PHE A 20 -12.72 -6.12 -2.05
N THR A 21 -11.60 -5.57 -1.57
CA THR A 21 -10.43 -5.33 -2.40
C THR A 21 -9.60 -6.60 -2.57
N MET A 22 -9.61 -7.20 -3.77
CA MET A 22 -8.91 -8.46 -4.06
C MET A 22 -7.42 -8.41 -3.69
N ILE A 23 -6.70 -7.35 -4.06
CA ILE A 23 -5.25 -7.23 -3.78
C ILE A 23 -4.93 -7.30 -2.28
N ALA A 24 -5.77 -6.73 -1.42
CA ALA A 24 -5.54 -6.76 0.03
C ALA A 24 -5.73 -8.18 0.58
N PHE A 25 -6.79 -8.85 0.12
CA PHE A 25 -7.12 -10.23 0.48
C PHE A 25 -6.06 -11.22 0.00
N THR A 26 -5.66 -11.16 -1.27
CA THR A 26 -4.68 -12.09 -1.83
C THR A 26 -3.31 -11.92 -1.20
N ASN A 27 -2.85 -10.68 -0.99
CA ASN A 27 -1.57 -10.43 -0.31
C ASN A 27 -1.51 -11.05 1.09
N ALA A 28 -2.63 -11.10 1.81
CA ALA A 28 -2.66 -11.72 3.12
C ALA A 28 -2.54 -13.25 3.05
N ILE A 29 -3.26 -13.88 2.13
CA ILE A 29 -3.24 -15.34 1.94
C ILE A 29 -1.92 -15.82 1.33
N GLU A 30 -1.37 -15.10 0.36
CA GLU A 30 -0.18 -15.51 -0.38
C GLU A 30 1.04 -15.64 0.53
N VAL A 31 1.16 -14.81 1.57
CA VAL A 31 2.21 -14.95 2.59
C VAL A 31 2.14 -16.31 3.30
N LEU A 32 0.93 -16.77 3.67
CA LEU A 32 0.72 -18.07 4.30
C LEU A 32 1.03 -19.21 3.33
N ARG A 33 0.53 -19.11 2.09
CA ARG A 33 0.79 -20.09 1.02
C ARG A 33 2.28 -20.22 0.74
N MET A 34 3.00 -19.11 0.63
CA MET A 34 4.43 -19.09 0.33
C MET A 34 5.26 -19.64 1.50
N ALA A 35 4.87 -19.35 2.74
CA ALA A 35 5.50 -19.95 3.92
C ALA A 35 5.38 -21.49 3.92
N ASN A 36 4.21 -22.02 3.53
CA ASN A 36 4.03 -23.46 3.36
C ASN A 36 4.90 -24.01 2.23
N TYR A 37 4.90 -23.34 1.07
CA TYR A 37 5.68 -23.75 -0.10
C TYR A 37 7.18 -23.86 0.21
N LEU A 38 7.77 -22.82 0.79
CA LEU A 38 9.20 -22.77 1.11
C LEU A 38 9.60 -23.69 2.27
N SER A 39 8.66 -24.06 3.14
CA SER A 39 8.92 -25.01 4.23
C SER A 39 8.71 -26.47 3.85
N GLY A 40 7.98 -26.74 2.76
CA GLY A 40 7.54 -28.08 2.40
C GLY A 40 6.56 -28.70 3.40
N GLN A 41 5.98 -27.90 4.29
CA GLN A 41 5.08 -28.34 5.36
C GLN A 41 3.81 -27.47 5.43
N PRO A 42 2.66 -28.02 5.86
CA PRO A 42 1.42 -27.25 6.03
C PRO A 42 1.44 -26.46 7.34
N LEU A 43 2.35 -25.49 7.47
CA LEU A 43 2.46 -24.64 8.67
C LEU A 43 1.18 -23.86 8.93
N TYR A 44 0.55 -23.37 7.85
CA TYR A 44 -0.67 -22.57 7.91
C TYR A 44 -1.78 -23.19 7.07
N ARG A 45 -3.01 -23.01 7.53
CA ARG A 45 -4.22 -23.26 6.74
C ARG A 45 -5.10 -22.02 6.77
N TRP A 46 -5.91 -21.83 5.75
CA TRP A 46 -6.86 -20.73 5.72
C TRP A 46 -8.25 -21.19 5.29
N SER A 47 -9.25 -20.45 5.72
CA SER A 47 -10.64 -20.63 5.28
C SER A 47 -11.19 -19.30 4.81
N VAL A 48 -11.86 -19.31 3.66
CA VAL A 48 -12.63 -18.14 3.20
C VAL A 48 -14.08 -18.36 3.57
N ILE A 49 -14.65 -17.45 4.33
CA ILE A 49 -15.96 -17.61 4.95
C ILE A 49 -16.87 -16.41 4.67
N SER A 50 -18.17 -16.63 4.69
CA SER A 50 -19.17 -15.56 4.80
C SER A 50 -20.27 -16.02 5.75
N PRO A 51 -21.19 -15.15 6.20
CA PRO A 51 -22.21 -15.55 7.17
C PRO A 51 -22.97 -16.83 6.78
N GLU A 52 -23.36 -16.94 5.51
CA GLU A 52 -24.16 -18.06 4.97
C GLU A 52 -23.37 -18.95 3.98
N GLY A 53 -22.15 -18.57 3.61
CA GLY A 53 -21.40 -19.22 2.54
C GLY A 53 -21.78 -18.69 1.15
N GLY A 54 -21.22 -19.31 0.11
CA GLY A 54 -21.47 -18.96 -1.29
C GLY A 54 -20.48 -17.95 -1.88
N PRO A 55 -20.68 -17.55 -3.14
CA PRO A 55 -19.76 -16.68 -3.86
C PRO A 55 -19.81 -15.23 -3.36
N VAL A 56 -18.64 -14.61 -3.18
CA VAL A 56 -18.50 -13.18 -2.88
C VAL A 56 -17.65 -12.51 -3.96
N THR A 57 -18.20 -11.49 -4.61
CA THR A 57 -17.52 -10.75 -5.69
C THR A 57 -16.70 -9.58 -5.14
N ALA A 58 -15.44 -9.52 -5.54
CA ALA A 58 -14.51 -8.44 -5.25
C ALA A 58 -14.75 -7.22 -6.14
N SER A 59 -14.19 -6.07 -5.75
CA SER A 59 -14.35 -4.81 -6.48
C SER A 59 -13.76 -4.80 -7.91
N ASN A 60 -12.97 -5.81 -8.28
CA ASN A 60 -12.42 -5.99 -9.62
C ASN A 60 -13.23 -6.99 -10.47
N GLY A 61 -14.39 -7.44 -10.00
CA GLY A 61 -15.29 -8.35 -10.73
C GLY A 61 -14.96 -9.84 -10.59
N LEU A 62 -13.84 -10.21 -9.96
CA LEU A 62 -13.54 -11.61 -9.65
C LEU A 62 -14.34 -12.09 -8.44
N THR A 63 -14.70 -13.36 -8.44
CA THR A 63 -15.50 -13.98 -7.37
C THR A 63 -14.68 -15.02 -6.61
N VAL A 64 -14.87 -15.07 -5.29
CA VAL A 64 -14.28 -16.07 -4.41
C VAL A 64 -15.40 -16.85 -3.73
N ASP A 65 -15.34 -18.17 -3.80
CA ASP A 65 -16.27 -19.03 -3.08
C ASP A 65 -15.95 -19.06 -1.59
N THR A 66 -17.00 -19.01 -0.78
CA THR A 66 -16.88 -19.00 0.68
C THR A 66 -17.68 -20.13 1.32
N GLY A 67 -17.16 -20.66 2.42
CA GLY A 67 -17.92 -21.56 3.28
C GLY A 67 -18.77 -20.80 4.30
N PRO A 68 -19.83 -21.42 4.86
CA PRO A 68 -20.59 -20.81 5.96
C PRO A 68 -19.70 -20.60 7.18
N ALA A 69 -19.79 -19.41 7.80
CA ALA A 69 -18.98 -19.05 8.95
C ALA A 69 -19.27 -19.92 10.20
N GLU A 70 -20.36 -20.66 10.22
CA GLU A 70 -20.66 -21.64 11.26
C GLU A 70 -19.86 -22.94 11.12
N CYS A 71 -19.45 -23.30 9.90
CA CYS A 71 -18.73 -24.54 9.61
C CYS A 71 -17.21 -24.43 9.80
N VAL A 72 -16.67 -23.23 10.03
CA VAL A 72 -15.21 -23.00 10.09
C VAL A 72 -14.55 -23.56 11.37
N GLY A 73 -15.34 -23.90 12.39
CA GLY A 73 -14.84 -24.33 13.69
C GLY A 73 -14.23 -23.16 14.48
N GLN A 74 -13.06 -23.38 15.07
CA GLN A 74 -12.32 -22.38 15.84
C GLN A 74 -11.02 -21.98 15.11
N PRO A 75 -11.06 -20.98 14.23
CA PRO A 75 -9.84 -20.40 13.68
C PRO A 75 -9.06 -19.66 14.77
N ASP A 76 -7.74 -19.56 14.59
CA ASP A 76 -6.86 -18.85 15.53
C ASP A 76 -7.01 -17.32 15.40
N ILE A 77 -7.48 -16.85 14.24
CA ILE A 77 -7.75 -15.44 13.94
C ILE A 77 -8.72 -15.31 12.76
N VAL A 78 -9.57 -14.27 12.80
CA VAL A 78 -10.50 -13.94 11.71
C VAL A 78 -10.22 -12.54 11.17
N PHE A 79 -10.01 -12.40 9.86
CA PHE A 79 -9.88 -11.11 9.18
C PHE A 79 -11.15 -10.78 8.39
N VAL A 80 -11.78 -9.65 8.65
CA VAL A 80 -12.81 -9.10 7.74
C VAL A 80 -12.14 -8.29 6.63
N CYS A 81 -12.46 -8.63 5.37
CA CYS A 81 -11.85 -8.00 4.21
C CYS A 81 -12.83 -7.02 3.58
N GLY A 82 -12.56 -5.72 3.73
CA GLY A 82 -13.37 -4.66 3.13
C GLY A 82 -12.88 -4.25 1.75
N GLY A 83 -13.62 -3.32 1.13
CA GLY A 83 -13.25 -2.65 -0.10
C GLY A 83 -14.15 -1.45 -0.36
N VAL A 84 -14.77 -1.41 -1.52
CA VAL A 84 -15.63 -0.29 -1.96
C VAL A 84 -17.01 -0.40 -1.31
N ASP A 85 -17.64 0.74 -1.00
CA ASP A 85 -18.98 0.82 -0.41
C ASP A 85 -19.18 -0.01 0.87
N VAL A 86 -18.16 -0.02 1.75
CA VAL A 86 -18.12 -0.89 2.92
C VAL A 86 -19.33 -0.73 3.85
N GLN A 87 -19.92 0.46 3.92
CA GLN A 87 -21.13 0.70 4.72
C GLN A 87 -22.31 -0.13 4.22
N ARG A 88 -22.50 -0.21 2.90
CA ARG A 88 -23.56 -1.00 2.26
C ARG A 88 -23.22 -2.48 2.26
N ALA A 89 -21.96 -2.83 2.07
CA ALA A 89 -21.49 -4.22 2.08
C ALA A 89 -21.58 -4.87 3.47
N THR A 90 -21.56 -4.08 4.54
CA THR A 90 -21.63 -4.58 5.92
C THR A 90 -23.08 -4.77 6.37
N THR A 91 -23.56 -6.01 6.31
CA THR A 91 -24.93 -6.37 6.75
C THR A 91 -25.00 -6.77 8.23
N PRO A 92 -26.20 -6.82 8.85
CA PRO A 92 -26.37 -7.31 10.22
C PRO A 92 -25.81 -8.73 10.46
N ALA A 93 -25.86 -9.61 9.45
CA ALA A 93 -25.30 -10.96 9.52
C ALA A 93 -23.77 -10.96 9.63
N HIS A 94 -23.09 -10.02 8.96
CA HIS A 94 -21.65 -9.83 9.13
C HIS A 94 -21.34 -9.34 10.56
N LEU A 95 -22.10 -8.36 11.06
CA LEU A 95 -21.90 -7.81 12.40
C LEU A 95 -22.13 -8.86 13.51
N SER A 96 -23.18 -9.67 13.38
CA SER A 96 -23.45 -10.76 14.33
C SER A 96 -22.38 -11.83 14.30
N THR A 97 -21.89 -12.19 13.11
CA THR A 97 -20.78 -13.14 12.92
C THR A 97 -19.50 -12.67 13.58
N LEU A 98 -19.11 -11.40 13.40
CA LEU A 98 -17.94 -10.82 14.05
C LEU A 98 -18.06 -10.82 15.58
N ARG A 99 -19.23 -10.43 16.10
CA ARG A 99 -19.49 -10.45 17.56
C ARG A 99 -19.44 -11.88 18.11
N ARG A 100 -19.90 -12.89 17.35
CA ARG A 100 -19.82 -14.30 17.75
C ARG A 100 -18.38 -14.75 17.91
N PHE A 101 -17.50 -14.45 16.94
CA PHE A 101 -16.08 -14.76 17.05
C PHE A 101 -15.39 -14.02 18.21
N ALA A 102 -15.70 -12.73 18.40
CA ALA A 102 -15.18 -11.97 19.55
C ALA A 102 -15.58 -12.58 20.90
N ARG A 103 -16.85 -13.00 21.06
CA ARG A 103 -17.34 -13.66 22.29
C ARG A 103 -16.66 -15.01 22.54
N ALA A 104 -16.25 -15.70 21.47
CA ALA A 104 -15.46 -16.93 21.57
C ALA A 104 -13.98 -16.67 21.90
N GLY A 105 -13.57 -15.41 22.09
CA GLY A 105 -12.18 -15.05 22.42
C GLY A 105 -11.22 -15.11 21.22
N ILE A 106 -11.75 -15.25 20.00
CA ILE A 106 -10.96 -15.33 18.78
C ILE A 106 -10.48 -13.92 18.40
N PRO A 107 -9.16 -13.69 18.24
CA PRO A 107 -8.62 -12.45 17.71
C PRO A 107 -9.28 -12.05 16.39
N LEU A 108 -9.53 -10.75 16.24
CA LEU A 108 -10.16 -10.21 15.06
C LEU A 108 -9.21 -9.24 14.37
N GLY A 109 -9.21 -9.27 13.05
CA GLY A 109 -8.49 -8.33 12.24
C GLY A 109 -9.31 -7.80 11.08
N SER A 110 -8.76 -6.79 10.42
CA SER A 110 -9.36 -6.20 9.23
C SER A 110 -8.33 -5.87 8.18
N LEU A 111 -8.74 -6.00 6.92
CA LEU A 111 -8.00 -5.56 5.75
C LEU A 111 -8.76 -4.46 5.01
N CYS A 112 -8.03 -3.48 4.48
CA CYS A 112 -8.61 -2.35 3.76
C CYS A 112 -9.66 -1.60 4.61
N THR A 113 -10.86 -1.41 4.09
CA THR A 113 -11.96 -0.74 4.81
C THR A 113 -12.70 -1.65 5.78
N GLY A 114 -12.29 -2.92 5.93
CA GLY A 114 -12.90 -3.88 6.86
C GLY A 114 -12.91 -3.43 8.31
N THR A 115 -12.03 -2.48 8.68
CA THR A 115 -12.01 -1.83 10.00
C THR A 115 -13.36 -1.17 10.31
N TYR A 116 -14.09 -0.68 9.30
CA TYR A 116 -15.45 -0.16 9.48
C TYR A 116 -16.40 -1.22 10.06
N ALA A 117 -16.36 -2.47 9.56
CA ALA A 117 -17.24 -3.54 10.06
C ALA A 117 -16.93 -3.92 11.51
N LEU A 118 -15.64 -3.89 11.90
CA LEU A 118 -15.23 -4.07 13.30
C LEU A 118 -15.68 -2.88 14.19
N ALA A 119 -15.56 -1.65 13.70
CA ALA A 119 -16.04 -0.46 14.41
C ALA A 119 -17.56 -0.50 14.61
N LYS A 120 -18.30 -0.76 13.53
CA LYS A 120 -19.78 -0.83 13.51
C LYS A 120 -20.33 -1.96 14.37
N SER A 121 -19.57 -3.04 14.55
CA SER A 121 -19.94 -4.13 15.48
C SER A 121 -19.71 -3.78 16.95
N GLY A 122 -19.08 -2.64 17.26
CA GLY A 122 -18.74 -2.20 18.61
C GLY A 122 -17.48 -2.85 19.16
N LEU A 123 -16.65 -3.44 18.29
CA LEU A 123 -15.51 -4.28 18.70
C LEU A 123 -14.17 -3.54 18.75
N LEU A 124 -14.17 -2.23 18.46
CA LEU A 124 -12.96 -1.38 18.43
C LEU A 124 -12.97 -0.24 19.47
N ALA A 125 -14.01 -0.14 20.32
CA ALA A 125 -14.03 0.86 21.38
C ALA A 125 -12.83 0.68 22.32
N GLY A 126 -12.03 1.73 22.51
CA GLY A 126 -10.80 1.72 23.29
C GLY A 126 -9.61 1.01 22.61
N TYR A 127 -9.69 0.68 21.32
CA TYR A 127 -8.58 0.09 20.56
C TYR A 127 -7.90 1.11 19.65
N ALA A 128 -6.60 0.91 19.44
CA ALA A 128 -5.86 1.56 18.36
C ALA A 128 -6.00 0.76 17.06
N CYS A 129 -6.29 1.45 15.95
CA CYS A 129 -6.57 0.80 14.67
C CYS A 129 -5.99 1.55 13.47
N ALA A 130 -5.67 0.81 12.41
CA ALA A 130 -5.37 1.34 11.09
C ALA A 130 -6.62 1.32 10.20
N ILE A 131 -6.74 2.32 9.34
CA ILE A 131 -7.67 2.36 8.21
C ILE A 131 -7.05 3.19 7.08
N HIS A 132 -7.47 2.94 5.84
CA HIS A 132 -7.06 3.76 4.69
C HIS A 132 -7.34 5.25 4.95
N TRP A 133 -6.35 6.11 4.64
CA TRP A 133 -6.37 7.54 4.93
C TRP A 133 -7.64 8.26 4.43
N GLU A 134 -8.20 7.85 3.29
CA GLU A 134 -9.44 8.42 2.72
C GLU A 134 -10.63 8.32 3.68
N ASN A 135 -10.69 7.24 4.45
CA ASN A 135 -11.81 6.93 5.33
C ASN A 135 -11.56 7.39 6.78
N MET A 136 -10.31 7.76 7.11
CA MET A 136 -9.90 8.03 8.49
C MET A 136 -10.69 9.18 9.14
N SER A 137 -10.95 10.27 8.41
CA SER A 137 -11.67 11.43 8.96
C SER A 137 -13.12 11.09 9.29
N ALA A 138 -13.84 10.46 8.35
CA ALA A 138 -15.23 10.07 8.53
C ALA A 138 -15.40 9.06 9.68
N LEU A 139 -14.53 8.04 9.76
CA LEU A 139 -14.63 7.05 10.82
C LEU A 139 -14.24 7.59 12.20
N LYS A 140 -13.35 8.59 12.28
CA LYS A 140 -13.06 9.25 13.57
C LYS A 140 -14.28 9.98 14.13
N GLU A 141 -15.08 10.56 13.25
CA GLU A 141 -16.32 11.25 13.63
C GLU A 141 -17.41 10.23 14.02
N GLU A 142 -17.58 9.16 13.24
CA GLU A 142 -18.61 8.14 13.52
C GLU A 142 -18.27 7.27 14.74
N PHE A 143 -16.99 7.03 15.03
CA PHE A 143 -16.52 6.14 16.10
C PHE A 143 -15.50 6.83 17.01
N PRO A 144 -15.92 7.81 17.84
CA PRO A 144 -15.03 8.64 18.64
C PRO A 144 -14.23 7.84 19.69
N ASP A 145 -14.75 6.70 20.14
CA ASP A 145 -14.09 5.82 21.11
C ASP A 145 -12.99 4.95 20.49
N THR A 146 -12.78 5.01 19.17
CA THR A 146 -11.76 4.23 18.45
C THR A 146 -10.57 5.12 18.06
N ARG A 147 -9.35 4.70 18.42
CA ARG A 147 -8.13 5.47 18.15
C ARG A 147 -7.53 5.12 16.78
N PHE A 148 -8.00 5.79 15.72
CA PHE A 148 -7.44 5.60 14.37
C PHE A 148 -6.07 6.27 14.19
N LEU A 149 -5.08 5.46 13.81
CA LEU A 149 -3.69 5.88 13.61
C LEU A 149 -3.30 5.89 12.12
N LYS A 150 -2.08 6.36 11.82
CA LYS A 150 -1.60 6.62 10.44
C LYS A 150 -0.70 5.50 9.90
N GLU A 151 -0.35 4.54 10.73
CA GLU A 151 0.43 3.35 10.43
C GLU A 151 -0.30 2.50 9.39
N LEU A 152 0.47 1.75 8.59
CA LEU A 152 -0.06 0.86 7.57
C LEU A 152 -0.86 -0.29 8.18
N PHE A 153 -0.45 -0.75 9.37
CA PHE A 153 -1.16 -1.73 10.17
C PHE A 153 -0.90 -1.49 11.65
N VAL A 154 -1.85 -1.88 12.50
CA VAL A 154 -1.79 -1.74 13.95
C VAL A 154 -2.20 -3.06 14.60
N ILE A 155 -1.34 -3.53 15.50
CA ILE A 155 -1.60 -4.69 16.36
C ILE A 155 -1.82 -4.17 17.78
N ASP A 156 -3.07 -4.08 18.21
CA ASP A 156 -3.45 -3.72 19.58
C ASP A 156 -4.15 -4.90 20.26
N ARG A 157 -3.48 -5.52 21.24
CA ARG A 157 -3.96 -6.71 21.98
C ARG A 157 -4.41 -7.84 21.03
N ASP A 158 -5.71 -8.04 20.89
CA ASP A 158 -6.42 -9.03 20.07
C ASP A 158 -7.15 -8.42 18.86
N ARG A 159 -6.77 -7.20 18.46
CA ARG A 159 -7.19 -6.52 17.23
C ARG A 159 -6.01 -6.26 16.31
N ILE A 160 -6.11 -6.75 15.07
CA ILE A 160 -5.06 -6.59 14.05
C ILE A 160 -5.65 -5.95 12.81
N THR A 161 -5.46 -4.65 12.67
CA THR A 161 -6.09 -3.86 11.61
C THR A 161 -5.05 -3.39 10.61
N CYS A 162 -5.36 -3.48 9.32
CA CYS A 162 -4.45 -3.12 8.26
C CYS A 162 -5.17 -2.31 7.19
N THR A 163 -4.41 -1.41 6.59
CA THR A 163 -4.82 -0.68 5.40
C THR A 163 -4.96 -1.63 4.19
N GLY A 164 -5.33 -1.07 3.04
CA GLY A 164 -5.53 -1.85 1.83
C GLY A 164 -4.27 -2.03 0.98
N GLY A 165 -4.47 -2.42 -0.28
CA GLY A 165 -3.39 -2.56 -1.25
C GLY A 165 -2.38 -3.63 -0.85
N VAL A 166 -1.11 -3.25 -0.78
CA VAL A 166 0.02 -4.15 -0.48
C VAL A 166 0.38 -4.25 1.01
N ALA A 167 -0.17 -3.39 1.87
CA ALA A 167 0.14 -3.41 3.30
C ALA A 167 -0.16 -4.75 4.02
N PRO A 168 -1.19 -5.52 3.63
CA PRO A 168 -1.42 -6.84 4.22
C PRO A 168 -0.27 -7.82 4.04
N LEU A 169 0.55 -7.68 2.99
CA LEU A 169 1.75 -8.49 2.79
C LEU A 169 2.73 -8.25 3.93
N ASP A 170 3.05 -6.98 4.22
CA ASP A 170 3.96 -6.61 5.31
C ASP A 170 3.41 -7.04 6.67
N MET A 171 2.13 -6.77 6.91
CA MET A 171 1.46 -7.16 8.15
C MET A 171 1.56 -8.67 8.39
N MET A 172 1.23 -9.47 7.38
CA MET A 172 1.25 -10.93 7.52
C MET A 172 2.68 -11.45 7.70
N LEU A 173 3.68 -10.90 7.01
CA LEU A 173 5.09 -11.24 7.24
C LEU A 173 5.52 -10.96 8.68
N ASN A 174 5.12 -9.82 9.25
CA ASN A 174 5.37 -9.50 10.66
C ASN A 174 4.64 -10.46 11.62
N LEU A 175 3.40 -10.86 11.30
CA LEU A 175 2.63 -11.79 12.12
C LEU A 175 3.23 -13.20 12.17
N ILE A 176 3.72 -13.70 11.03
CA ILE A 176 4.27 -15.07 10.96
C ILE A 176 5.73 -15.15 11.41
N ALA A 177 6.43 -14.02 11.53
CA ALA A 177 7.86 -13.94 11.80
C ALA A 177 8.27 -14.74 13.05
N ALA A 178 7.47 -14.67 14.12
CA ALA A 178 7.74 -15.39 15.37
C ALA A 178 7.73 -16.93 15.20
N ARG A 179 6.93 -17.46 14.27
CA ARG A 179 6.82 -18.90 14.01
C ARG A 179 7.86 -19.39 13.02
N VAL A 180 8.05 -18.67 11.90
CA VAL A 180 8.89 -19.14 10.79
C VAL A 180 10.33 -18.64 10.85
N GLY A 181 10.61 -17.67 11.71
CA GLY A 181 11.92 -17.01 11.83
C GLY A 181 12.17 -15.98 10.73
N THR A 182 13.07 -15.05 11.03
CA THR A 182 13.42 -13.93 10.14
C THR A 182 13.99 -14.38 8.80
N ALA A 183 14.82 -15.43 8.78
CA ALA A 183 15.38 -15.98 7.54
C ALA A 183 14.30 -16.44 6.56
N ARG A 184 13.22 -17.05 7.06
CA ARG A 184 12.10 -17.46 6.21
C ARG A 184 11.30 -16.28 5.70
N VAL A 185 11.09 -15.26 6.54
CA VAL A 185 10.45 -14.01 6.14
C VAL A 185 11.20 -13.36 4.97
N THR A 186 12.54 -13.31 5.04
CA THR A 186 13.37 -12.80 3.94
C THR A 186 13.17 -13.60 2.66
N GLN A 187 13.21 -14.93 2.72
CA GLN A 187 12.98 -15.78 1.55
C GLN A 187 11.59 -15.57 0.93
N ILE A 188 10.56 -15.41 1.75
CA ILE A 188 9.19 -15.11 1.26
C ILE A 188 9.18 -13.75 0.54
N ALA A 189 9.80 -12.73 1.14
CA ALA A 189 9.87 -11.39 0.55
C ALA A 189 10.63 -11.41 -0.80
N GLU A 190 11.72 -12.17 -0.91
CA GLU A 190 12.48 -12.35 -2.15
C GLU A 190 11.63 -13.00 -3.25
N GLN A 191 10.82 -14.02 -2.92
CA GLN A 191 9.91 -14.65 -3.89
C GLN A 191 8.83 -13.68 -4.40
N PHE A 192 8.42 -12.71 -3.57
CA PHE A 192 7.49 -11.66 -3.97
C PHE A 192 8.15 -10.43 -4.57
N ILE A 193 9.48 -10.42 -4.71
CA ILE A 193 10.26 -9.27 -5.22
C ILE A 193 9.97 -8.01 -4.40
N VAL A 194 9.87 -8.18 -3.08
CA VAL A 194 9.66 -7.09 -2.12
C VAL A 194 11.03 -6.63 -1.60
N GLU A 195 11.46 -5.45 -2.03
CA GLU A 195 12.77 -4.88 -1.65
C GLU A 195 12.91 -4.67 -0.13
N HIS A 196 11.83 -4.26 0.54
CA HIS A 196 11.83 -3.98 1.97
C HIS A 196 10.47 -4.28 2.61
N VAL A 197 10.49 -5.10 3.66
CA VAL A 197 9.31 -5.41 4.48
C VAL A 197 9.13 -4.30 5.51
N ARG A 198 7.99 -3.64 5.45
CA ARG A 198 7.66 -2.51 6.33
C ARG A 198 7.25 -3.02 7.72
N ASP A 199 7.72 -2.37 8.77
CA ASP A 199 7.36 -2.70 10.15
C ASP A 199 6.11 -1.95 10.64
N THR A 200 5.71 -2.19 11.89
CA THR A 200 4.54 -1.55 12.53
C THR A 200 4.61 -0.03 12.62
N SER A 201 5.79 0.58 12.49
CA SER A 201 5.98 2.04 12.54
C SER A 201 5.78 2.71 11.18
N ALA A 202 5.75 1.92 10.09
CA ALA A 202 5.61 2.46 8.75
C ALA A 202 4.26 3.13 8.55
N GLN A 203 4.29 4.39 8.14
CA GLN A 203 3.10 5.21 7.96
C GLN A 203 2.61 5.22 6.50
N GLN A 204 1.31 5.43 6.34
CA GLN A 204 0.70 5.66 5.03
C GLN A 204 1.30 6.89 4.36
N ARG A 205 1.72 6.75 3.09
CA ARG A 205 2.05 7.90 2.24
C ARG A 205 0.75 8.57 1.80
N MET A 206 0.31 9.58 2.54
CA MET A 206 -0.85 10.37 2.17
C MET A 206 -0.50 11.32 1.01
N PRO A 207 -1.27 11.31 -0.10
CA PRO A 207 -1.19 12.35 -1.11
C PRO A 207 -1.34 13.73 -0.46
N LEU A 208 -0.69 14.74 -1.04
CA LEU A 208 -0.71 16.09 -0.47
C LEU A 208 -2.15 16.61 -0.28
N VAL A 209 -3.05 16.27 -1.20
CA VAL A 209 -4.49 16.55 -1.18
C VAL A 209 -5.15 16.11 0.13
N ALA A 210 -4.83 14.90 0.57
CA ALA A 210 -5.38 14.29 1.78
C ALA A 210 -4.83 14.93 3.07
N ARG A 211 -3.60 15.43 3.01
CA ARG A 211 -2.94 16.12 4.14
C ARG A 211 -3.48 17.53 4.36
N LEU A 212 -4.00 18.16 3.31
CA LEU A 212 -4.39 19.57 3.30
C LEU A 212 -5.90 19.80 3.51
N GLY A 213 -6.71 18.75 3.43
CA GLY A 213 -8.16 18.80 3.62
C GLY A 213 -8.93 19.46 2.46
N SER A 214 -10.27 19.43 2.54
CA SER A 214 -11.20 20.05 1.57
C SER A 214 -11.09 21.58 1.49
N ALA A 215 -10.44 22.21 2.47
CA ALA A 215 -10.28 23.67 2.59
C ALA A 215 -9.38 24.29 1.50
N ASN A 216 -8.67 23.48 0.70
CA ASN A 216 -7.70 23.99 -0.27
C ASN A 216 -7.85 23.38 -1.67
N LYS A 217 -9.11 23.22 -2.14
CA LYS A 217 -9.43 22.79 -3.51
C LYS A 217 -8.63 23.58 -4.56
N SER A 218 -8.49 24.89 -4.35
CA SER A 218 -7.71 25.78 -5.20
C SER A 218 -6.21 25.45 -5.26
N LEU A 219 -5.58 25.02 -4.15
CA LEU A 219 -4.18 24.59 -4.16
C LEU A 219 -4.01 23.24 -4.89
N PHE A 220 -4.98 22.35 -4.73
CA PHE A 220 -5.01 21.08 -5.45
C PHE A 220 -5.14 21.29 -6.96
N GLU A 221 -6.10 22.10 -7.40
CA GLU A 221 -6.30 22.45 -8.81
C GLU A 221 -4.99 22.96 -9.43
N VAL A 222 -4.25 23.81 -8.71
CA VAL A 222 -2.93 24.29 -9.17
C VAL A 222 -1.91 23.16 -9.28
N ILE A 223 -1.82 22.27 -8.29
CA ILE A 223 -0.85 21.16 -8.33
C ILE A 223 -1.18 20.19 -9.46
N SER A 224 -2.46 19.87 -9.67
CA SER A 224 -2.90 19.03 -10.80
C SER A 224 -2.62 19.70 -12.14
N LEU A 225 -2.83 21.01 -12.26
CA LEU A 225 -2.43 21.77 -13.44
C LEU A 225 -0.92 21.68 -13.66
N MET A 226 -0.10 21.76 -12.62
CA MET A 226 1.35 21.61 -12.74
C MET A 226 1.76 20.18 -13.19
N GLU A 227 1.14 19.14 -12.61
CA GLU A 227 1.41 17.74 -12.94
C GLU A 227 1.03 17.39 -14.38
N ASN A 228 -0.09 17.93 -14.87
CA ASN A 228 -0.56 17.69 -16.24
C ASN A 228 0.19 18.50 -17.29
N ASN A 229 0.96 19.53 -16.90
CA ASN A 229 1.65 20.44 -17.80
C ASN A 229 3.17 20.46 -17.50
N ILE A 230 3.82 19.29 -17.50
CA ILE A 230 5.27 19.17 -17.23
C ILE A 230 6.11 19.62 -18.44
N GLU A 231 5.70 19.22 -19.65
CA GLU A 231 6.40 19.48 -20.90
C GLU A 231 6.25 20.94 -21.34
N GLU A 232 5.07 21.52 -21.14
CA GLU A 232 4.76 22.93 -21.40
C GLU A 232 4.32 23.63 -20.10
N PRO A 233 5.27 24.07 -19.25
CA PRO A 233 4.96 24.58 -17.93
C PRO A 233 4.14 25.87 -17.96
N LEU A 234 3.02 25.87 -17.24
CA LEU A 234 2.17 27.05 -17.08
C LEU A 234 2.87 28.11 -16.24
N SER A 235 2.73 29.37 -16.63
CA SER A 235 3.19 30.52 -15.84
C SER A 235 2.40 30.66 -14.53
N ARG A 236 2.94 31.42 -13.58
CA ARG A 236 2.24 31.72 -12.32
C ARG A 236 0.92 32.45 -12.55
N GLU A 237 0.85 33.26 -13.60
CA GLU A 237 -0.33 34.00 -14.01
C GLU A 237 -1.42 33.06 -14.52
N GLU A 238 -1.04 32.11 -15.37
CA GLU A 238 -1.95 31.10 -15.90
C GLU A 238 -2.45 30.17 -14.80
N LEU A 239 -1.57 29.70 -13.92
CA LEU A 239 -1.95 28.85 -12.79
C LEU A 239 -2.93 29.56 -11.84
N ALA A 240 -2.66 30.83 -11.53
CA ALA A 240 -3.54 31.63 -10.69
C ALA A 240 -4.91 31.85 -11.35
N ARG A 241 -4.91 32.19 -12.65
CA ARG A 241 -6.13 32.38 -13.45
C ARG A 241 -6.97 31.10 -13.55
N LEU A 242 -6.35 29.97 -13.88
CA LEU A 242 -7.05 28.69 -14.06
C LEU A 242 -7.62 28.13 -12.75
N ALA A 243 -6.99 28.45 -11.62
CA ALA A 243 -7.47 28.07 -10.29
C ALA A 243 -8.29 29.18 -9.60
N ASN A 244 -8.77 30.17 -10.36
CA ASN A 244 -9.63 31.27 -9.90
C ASN A 244 -9.09 32.00 -8.64
N MET A 245 -7.79 32.31 -8.60
CA MET A 245 -7.17 32.99 -7.47
C MET A 245 -6.15 34.06 -7.89
N SER A 246 -5.76 34.93 -6.96
CA SER A 246 -4.67 35.87 -7.19
C SER A 246 -3.29 35.19 -7.06
N GLN A 247 -2.27 35.71 -7.74
CA GLN A 247 -0.88 35.24 -7.58
C GLN A 247 -0.39 35.34 -6.12
N ARG A 248 -0.86 36.34 -5.38
CA ARG A 248 -0.53 36.53 -3.96
C ARG A 248 -1.12 35.40 -3.10
N GLN A 249 -2.37 35.03 -3.36
CA GLN A 249 -3.03 33.90 -2.69
C GLN A 249 -2.33 32.59 -3.04
N LEU A 250 -1.97 32.38 -4.30
CA LEU A 250 -1.19 31.23 -4.75
C LEU A 250 0.15 31.11 -3.99
N GLN A 251 0.93 32.19 -3.93
CA GLN A 251 2.21 32.19 -3.18
C GLN A 251 2.02 31.92 -1.70
N ARG A 252 0.98 32.52 -1.09
CA ARG A 252 0.65 32.33 0.32
C ARG A 252 0.31 30.87 0.61
N LEU A 253 -0.57 30.26 -0.20
CA LEU A 253 -0.96 28.85 -0.06
C LEU A 253 0.25 27.91 -0.17
N PHE A 254 1.15 28.12 -1.13
CA PHE A 254 2.36 27.30 -1.25
C PHE A 254 3.31 27.50 -0.06
N ARG A 255 3.47 28.72 0.47
CA ARG A 255 4.31 28.94 1.66
C ARG A 255 3.69 28.30 2.91
N GLU A 256 2.40 28.52 3.15
CA GLU A 256 1.69 28.03 4.33
C GLU A 256 1.60 26.50 4.35
N HIS A 257 1.37 25.86 3.20
CA HIS A 257 1.08 24.43 3.13
C HIS A 257 2.25 23.55 2.65
N LEU A 258 3.18 24.12 1.87
CA LEU A 258 4.29 23.38 1.28
C LEU A 258 5.67 23.89 1.74
N GLY A 259 5.73 24.98 2.49
CA GLY A 259 6.98 25.58 2.97
C GLY A 259 7.89 26.10 1.86
N MET A 260 7.38 26.25 0.63
CA MET A 260 8.16 26.64 -0.54
C MET A 260 7.34 27.53 -1.48
N THR A 261 7.98 28.05 -2.53
CA THR A 261 7.28 28.87 -3.54
C THR A 261 6.66 27.98 -4.64
N PRO A 262 5.60 28.45 -5.33
CA PRO A 262 5.01 27.73 -6.46
C PRO A 262 6.04 27.38 -7.54
N THR A 263 6.95 28.32 -7.84
CA THR A 263 8.02 28.12 -8.83
C THR A 263 8.98 27.01 -8.41
N HIS A 264 9.39 26.98 -7.13
CA HIS A 264 10.31 25.96 -6.64
C HIS A 264 9.65 24.57 -6.62
N TYR A 265 8.39 24.50 -6.23
CA TYR A 265 7.63 23.26 -6.27
C TYR A 265 7.52 22.71 -7.70
N TYR A 266 7.13 23.55 -8.66
CA TYR A 266 6.96 23.14 -10.06
C TYR A 266 8.29 22.68 -10.68
N LEU A 267 9.40 23.38 -10.38
CA LEU A 267 10.74 22.93 -10.76
C LEU A 267 11.06 21.55 -10.18
N THR A 268 10.77 21.32 -8.89
CA THR A 268 11.01 20.03 -8.22
C THR A 268 10.23 18.91 -8.88
N LEU A 269 8.97 19.16 -9.23
CA LEU A 269 8.10 18.20 -9.91
C LEU A 269 8.68 17.78 -11.27
N ARG A 270 9.11 18.76 -12.06
CA ARG A 270 9.75 18.54 -13.37
C ARG A 270 11.08 17.79 -13.26
N LEU A 271 11.89 18.10 -12.24
CA LEU A 271 13.15 17.39 -11.98
C LEU A 271 12.94 15.95 -11.53
N ARG A 272 11.89 15.67 -10.74
CA ARG A 272 11.51 14.30 -10.38
C ARG A 272 11.09 13.50 -11.60
N ARG A 273 10.25 14.08 -12.47
CA ARG A 273 9.86 13.45 -13.73
C ARG A 273 11.05 13.18 -14.63
N ALA A 274 12.00 14.10 -14.71
CA ALA A 274 13.24 13.90 -15.46
C ALA A 274 14.07 12.73 -14.91
N ARG A 275 14.15 12.60 -13.58
CA ARG A 275 14.85 11.49 -12.93
C ARG A 275 14.18 10.14 -13.20
N GLU A 276 12.85 10.08 -13.19
CA GLU A 276 12.10 8.88 -13.58
C GLU A 276 12.44 8.47 -15.03
N LEU A 277 12.34 9.39 -15.98
CA LEU A 277 12.66 9.13 -17.38
C LEU A 277 14.13 8.72 -17.58
N LEU A 278 15.05 9.32 -16.82
CA LEU A 278 16.47 8.96 -16.84
C LEU A 278 16.73 7.51 -16.38
N LEU A 279 15.97 7.05 -15.38
CA LEU A 279 16.17 5.75 -14.72
C LEU A 279 15.34 4.61 -15.33
N GLN A 280 14.28 4.93 -16.08
CA GLN A 280 13.31 3.94 -16.57
C GLN A 280 13.29 3.82 -18.09
N THR A 281 13.99 4.69 -18.82
CA THR A 281 13.95 4.72 -20.29
C THR A 281 15.33 5.00 -20.88
N ASP A 282 15.53 4.60 -22.14
CA ASP A 282 16.72 4.93 -22.94
C ASP A 282 16.64 6.30 -23.64
N MET A 283 15.70 7.16 -23.23
CA MET A 283 15.56 8.50 -23.82
C MET A 283 16.85 9.31 -23.68
N SER A 284 17.24 9.98 -24.77
CA SER A 284 18.40 10.87 -24.76
C SER A 284 18.21 12.00 -23.75
N ILE A 285 19.32 12.50 -23.19
CA ILE A 285 19.25 13.63 -22.23
C ILE A 285 18.59 14.86 -22.87
N MET A 286 18.77 15.05 -24.17
CA MET A 286 18.10 16.11 -24.93
C MET A 286 16.58 15.92 -24.93
N HIS A 287 16.08 14.72 -25.23
CA HIS A 287 14.64 14.43 -25.20
C HIS A 287 14.06 14.55 -23.79
N ILE A 288 14.78 14.12 -22.75
CA ILE A 288 14.32 14.26 -21.37
C ILE A 288 14.26 15.73 -20.95
N THR A 289 15.24 16.54 -21.39
CA THR A 289 15.26 17.99 -21.17
C THR A 289 13.98 18.62 -21.73
N MET A 290 13.62 18.29 -22.98
CA MET A 290 12.41 18.80 -23.63
C MET A 290 11.13 18.27 -22.98
N ALA A 291 11.01 16.97 -22.75
CA ALA A 291 9.84 16.35 -22.14
C ALA A 291 9.55 16.85 -20.71
N CYS A 292 10.55 17.42 -20.04
CA CYS A 292 10.41 18.05 -18.73
C CYS A 292 10.35 19.58 -18.82
N GLY A 293 10.10 20.14 -19.99
CA GLY A 293 9.86 21.56 -20.28
C GLY A 293 11.06 22.48 -20.10
N PHE A 294 12.28 21.95 -20.10
CA PHE A 294 13.49 22.77 -19.96
C PHE A 294 13.91 23.31 -21.33
N GLN A 295 14.10 24.63 -21.41
CA GLN A 295 14.54 25.29 -22.65
C GLN A 295 16.02 25.08 -22.97
N SER A 296 16.81 24.60 -22.01
CA SER A 296 18.26 24.41 -22.16
C SER A 296 18.76 23.22 -21.36
N ALA A 297 19.55 22.37 -22.02
CA ALA A 297 20.23 21.23 -21.39
C ALA A 297 21.25 21.67 -20.31
N CYS A 298 21.83 22.86 -20.46
CA CYS A 298 22.72 23.45 -19.45
C CYS A 298 21.95 23.81 -18.18
N HIS A 299 20.81 24.51 -18.34
CA HIS A 299 19.94 24.86 -17.22
C HIS A 299 19.36 23.62 -16.53
N PHE A 300 18.94 22.61 -17.31
CA PHE A 300 18.52 21.32 -16.80
C PHE A 300 19.61 20.64 -15.99
N SER A 301 20.81 20.46 -16.56
CA SER A 301 21.92 19.75 -15.91
C SER A 301 22.38 20.43 -14.62
N LYS A 302 22.34 21.77 -14.57
CA LYS A 302 22.62 22.53 -13.36
C LYS A 302 21.52 22.32 -12.31
N SER A 303 20.26 22.58 -12.66
CA SER A 303 19.12 22.43 -11.76
C SER A 303 19.00 21.01 -11.19
N TYR A 304 19.28 20.01 -12.02
CA TYR A 304 19.28 18.61 -11.63
C TYR A 304 20.38 18.28 -10.61
N ARG A 305 21.60 18.80 -10.85
CA ARG A 305 22.72 18.62 -9.92
C ARG A 305 22.47 19.33 -8.60
N ASP A 306 21.90 20.53 -8.65
CA ASP A 306 21.56 21.31 -7.45
C ASP A 306 20.49 20.56 -6.61
N ALA A 307 19.57 19.85 -7.26
CA ALA A 307 18.52 19.09 -6.58
C ALA A 307 18.94 17.68 -6.09
N PHE A 308 19.79 16.96 -6.83
CA PHE A 308 20.11 15.55 -6.56
C PHE A 308 21.58 15.27 -6.26
N GLY A 309 22.45 16.28 -6.28
CA GLY A 309 23.88 16.17 -5.99
C GLY A 309 24.71 15.48 -7.08
N VAL A 310 24.09 15.01 -8.16
CA VAL A 310 24.75 14.30 -9.27
C VAL A 310 24.30 14.84 -10.62
N ALA A 311 25.14 14.71 -11.64
CA ALA A 311 24.77 15.10 -13.00
C ALA A 311 23.90 14.00 -13.67
N PRO A 312 22.92 14.38 -14.53
CA PRO A 312 22.04 13.43 -15.22
C PRO A 312 22.78 12.27 -15.93
N THR A 313 23.88 12.59 -16.61
CA THR A 313 24.74 11.60 -17.30
C THR A 313 25.35 10.58 -16.34
N ARG A 314 25.79 11.03 -15.16
CA ARG A 314 26.41 10.16 -14.15
C ARG A 314 25.37 9.28 -13.48
N GLU A 315 24.17 9.81 -13.24
CA GLU A 315 23.08 9.02 -12.64
C GLU A 315 22.64 7.87 -13.55
N ARG A 316 22.47 8.12 -14.84
CA ARG A 316 22.19 7.07 -15.84
C ARG A 316 23.27 5.97 -15.87
N ARG A 317 24.55 6.35 -15.78
CA ARG A 317 25.67 5.38 -15.79
C ARG A 317 25.73 4.49 -14.54
N LYS A 318 25.22 4.94 -13.39
CA LYS A 318 25.19 4.13 -12.16
C LYS A 318 24.22 2.94 -12.25
N GLN A 319 23.27 2.96 -13.17
CA GLN A 319 22.33 1.86 -13.40
C GLN A 319 22.87 0.81 -14.39
N VAL A 320 23.74 1.22 -15.32
CA VAL A 320 24.27 0.34 -16.39
C VAL A 320 25.49 -0.48 -15.95
N ALA A 321 26.10 -0.18 -14.80
CA ALA A 321 27.15 -1.01 -14.18
C ALA A 321 26.81 -1.26 -12.71
N PRO A 322 26.64 -2.51 -12.24
CA PRO A 322 27.57 -3.64 -12.49
C PRO A 322 26.89 -4.99 -12.83
N LEU A 323 27.01 -5.44 -14.08
CA LEU A 323 26.83 -6.87 -14.46
C LEU A 323 27.94 -7.40 -15.38
N ALA A 324 28.93 -6.58 -15.72
CA ALA A 324 30.01 -6.96 -16.62
C ALA A 324 31.36 -6.95 -15.91
N GLN A 325 31.57 -7.88 -14.98
CA GLN A 325 32.89 -8.38 -14.55
C GLN A 325 32.72 -9.61 -13.67
N GLY A 326 32.71 -10.78 -14.30
CA GLY A 326 32.58 -12.07 -13.60
C GLY A 326 32.29 -13.24 -14.54
N ALA A 327 32.94 -13.30 -15.71
CA ALA A 327 32.89 -14.48 -16.58
C ALA A 327 34.31 -14.87 -17.00
N ALA A 328 34.93 -15.72 -16.18
CA ALA A 328 36.01 -16.61 -16.61
C ALA A 328 36.22 -17.71 -15.55
N SER A 329 35.45 -18.81 -15.65
CA SER A 329 35.98 -20.17 -15.42
C SER A 329 34.90 -21.23 -15.70
N ALA A 330 35.17 -22.02 -16.76
CA ALA A 330 34.91 -23.45 -16.97
C ALA A 330 33.61 -24.13 -16.48
N GLY A 331 32.96 -24.88 -17.39
CA GLY A 331 31.77 -25.72 -17.15
C GLY A 331 32.03 -27.01 -16.33
N PRO A 332 31.15 -28.03 -16.35
CA PRO A 332 30.62 -28.63 -17.57
C PRO A 332 29.10 -28.98 -17.58
N ALA A 333 28.69 -29.57 -18.71
CA ALA A 333 27.35 -29.88 -19.17
C ALA A 333 26.51 -30.83 -18.28
N PHE A 334 25.18 -30.65 -18.31
CA PHE A 334 24.18 -31.63 -17.86
C PHE A 334 23.53 -32.32 -19.07
N PRO A 335 23.32 -33.65 -19.04
CA PRO A 335 22.61 -34.37 -20.08
C PRO A 335 21.08 -34.27 -19.91
N ALA A 336 20.38 -34.29 -21.04
CA ALA A 336 18.92 -34.33 -21.12
C ALA A 336 18.40 -35.78 -21.06
N HIS A 337 17.47 -36.07 -20.15
CA HIS A 337 16.52 -37.19 -20.21
C HIS A 337 15.22 -36.70 -19.55
N VAL A 338 14.15 -36.44 -20.34
CA VAL A 338 13.05 -37.36 -20.70
C VAL A 338 12.27 -37.87 -19.48
N LEU A 339 10.98 -37.52 -19.38
CA LEU A 339 9.87 -38.50 -19.39
C LEU A 339 8.50 -37.80 -19.44
N HIS A 340 7.76 -38.14 -20.50
CA HIS A 340 6.30 -38.16 -20.55
C HIS A 340 5.76 -39.15 -19.52
N ALA A 341 4.69 -38.77 -18.80
CA ALA A 341 3.45 -39.52 -18.61
C ALA A 341 2.48 -38.68 -17.77
#